data_AF-A0A3N2DPJ8-F1
#
_entry.id   AF-A0A3N2DPJ8-F1
#
_cell.length_a   1.000
_cell.length_b   1.000
_cell.length_c   1.000
_cell.angle_alpha   90.00
_cell.angle_beta   90.00
_cell.angle_gamma   90.00
#
_symmetry.space_group_name_H-M   'P 1'
#
loop_
_entity.id
_entity.type
_entity.pdbx_description
1 polymer ?
#
loop_
_entity_poly.entity_id
_entity_poly.type
_entity_poly.pdbx_seq_one_letter_code
_entity_poly.pdbx_strand_id
1 'polypeptide(L)'
;MKILHGGTLLATLLLAACSEPIEPTPIESAETAAPLLLGQPATAKPIDFSVPPHPYMSAQGVNAMHGDGYSSDVHPGGGPLGVDVQRRSRVGTVMPGGQCATVTFDSEGRIVALCAALTGFNIHLLEPRSLNLLAEYNLPIRPSTYDAFLHADKSKIMQDSSGAYFYLDEQDRVVMAASDQTIRRISHQQDEQGRWSFTLEDSWDLSDDVPHDCTSLTNWSPEGECDPITAVMPDHEGYIWWVTRRGRIGTLDPDSGEVRGMQLAGEEIQNGFSVAADGVYVVSDHAMYRFYSAANGEPKVGWRETYDRGTRRKVGTINQGSGTTPTLLGEEYVTITDNADGRMNLVVYHRQQDYQGERKICSVPLFDNEHSVTDNSMIGFNRTIILENNAGYSSAFEQSDWSTAGGGISRVDIRADDSGCDLVWTSQEHSPSVVPKVAAGNGLAYFYSFIPQQNGENAWYLTALDVETGKTQLKILTGSSSNFDNNWAPLTLGPDGTAYIGTFKGLVAIWDKS
;
A
#
# COMPACT_ATOMS: atom_id res chain seq x y z
N MET A 1 35.98 44.12 -43.29
CA MET A 1 35.62 42.69 -43.45
C MET A 1 35.45 42.13 -42.05
N LYS A 2 34.20 41.90 -41.65
CA LYS A 2 33.78 41.31 -40.36
C LYS A 2 34.19 39.84 -40.33
N ILE A 3 34.55 39.28 -39.17
CA ILE A 3 33.89 38.08 -38.60
C ILE A 3 33.90 38.21 -37.06
N LEU A 4 32.71 38.12 -36.48
CA LEU A 4 32.36 38.15 -35.06
C LEU A 4 32.91 36.92 -34.32
N HIS A 5 33.39 37.11 -33.09
CA HIS A 5 33.42 36.07 -32.06
C HIS A 5 32.07 36.10 -31.33
N GLY A 6 31.27 35.05 -31.50
CA GLY A 6 30.04 34.85 -30.76
C GLY A 6 29.72 33.37 -30.67
N GLY A 7 29.66 32.84 -29.45
CA GLY A 7 29.24 31.46 -29.21
C GLY A 7 29.88 30.81 -27.99
N THR A 8 29.53 31.28 -26.79
CA THR A 8 29.73 30.47 -25.57
C THR A 8 28.68 30.87 -24.54
N LEU A 9 27.42 30.57 -24.83
CA LEU A 9 26.31 30.73 -23.89
C LEU A 9 25.12 29.88 -24.34
N LEU A 10 25.32 28.57 -24.52
CA LEU A 10 24.23 27.63 -24.80
C LEU A 10 24.60 26.19 -24.42
N ALA A 11 25.05 25.96 -23.19
CA ALA A 11 25.31 24.60 -22.67
C ALA A 11 24.74 24.33 -21.27
N THR A 12 24.15 25.32 -20.61
CA THR A 12 23.62 25.20 -19.23
C THR A 12 22.10 25.21 -19.12
N LEU A 13 21.35 25.20 -20.24
CA LEU A 13 19.88 25.34 -20.24
C LEU A 13 19.11 24.07 -20.66
N LEU A 14 19.77 22.92 -20.82
CA LEU A 14 19.15 21.69 -21.32
C LEU A 14 19.11 20.52 -20.32
N LEU A 15 19.58 20.70 -19.09
CA LEU A 15 19.49 19.67 -18.02
C LEU A 15 18.34 19.90 -17.03
N ALA A 16 17.64 21.04 -17.10
CA ALA A 16 16.52 21.35 -16.20
C ALA A 16 15.17 20.76 -16.66
N ALA A 17 15.15 19.94 -17.71
CA ALA A 17 13.93 19.43 -18.33
C ALA A 17 13.51 18.01 -17.88
N CYS A 18 14.19 17.42 -16.88
CA CYS A 18 13.95 16.03 -16.46
C CYS A 18 13.62 15.84 -14.98
N SER A 19 13.66 16.88 -14.14
CA SER A 19 13.33 16.77 -12.71
C SER A 19 11.94 17.32 -12.42
N GLU A 20 11.26 16.74 -11.44
CA GLU A 20 9.95 17.23 -11.01
C GLU A 20 10.06 18.64 -10.36
N PRO A 21 9.02 19.49 -10.48
CA PRO A 21 9.09 20.87 -9.98
C PRO A 21 9.18 20.91 -8.45
N ILE A 22 10.01 21.78 -7.87
CA ILE A 22 10.11 21.87 -6.40
C ILE A 22 8.75 22.20 -5.77
N GLU A 23 8.11 23.28 -6.23
CA GLU A 23 6.79 23.67 -5.74
C GLU A 23 5.68 22.73 -6.25
N PRO A 24 4.67 22.42 -5.42
CA PRO A 24 3.59 21.54 -5.83
C PRO A 24 2.73 22.18 -6.92
N THR A 25 2.57 21.48 -8.03
CA THR A 25 1.49 21.76 -8.98
C THR A 25 0.23 21.04 -8.52
N PRO A 26 -0.89 21.74 -8.29
CA PRO A 26 -2.13 21.09 -7.84
C PRO A 26 -2.66 20.08 -8.86
N ILE A 27 -3.24 18.99 -8.36
CA ILE A 27 -3.98 18.04 -9.20
C ILE A 27 -5.23 18.73 -9.76
N GLU A 28 -5.41 18.64 -11.08
CA GLU A 28 -6.57 19.23 -11.76
C GLU A 28 -7.86 18.54 -11.34
N SER A 29 -8.83 19.35 -10.89
CA SER A 29 -10.17 18.93 -10.48
C SER A 29 -11.21 19.44 -11.45
N ALA A 30 -12.17 18.60 -11.80
CA ALA A 30 -13.39 19.05 -12.46
C ALA A 30 -14.16 20.03 -11.55
N GLU A 31 -14.93 20.94 -12.17
CA GLU A 31 -15.86 21.79 -11.44
C GLU A 31 -16.90 20.92 -10.72
N THR A 32 -17.14 21.23 -9.45
CA THR A 32 -18.09 20.48 -8.63
C THR A 32 -18.80 21.40 -7.63
N ALA A 33 -20.09 21.11 -7.38
CA ALA A 33 -20.88 21.74 -6.33
C ALA A 33 -20.82 20.97 -5.00
N ALA A 34 -20.02 19.90 -4.94
CA ALA A 34 -19.77 19.13 -3.74
C ALA A 34 -19.24 20.03 -2.60
N PRO A 35 -19.84 19.97 -1.40
CA PRO A 35 -19.35 20.75 -0.27
C PRO A 35 -17.99 20.23 0.20
N LEU A 36 -17.15 21.13 0.70
CA LEU A 36 -15.83 20.76 1.25
C LEU A 36 -15.94 19.78 2.42
N LEU A 37 -16.94 19.97 3.28
CA LEU A 37 -17.18 19.15 4.46
C LEU A 37 -18.65 18.69 4.47
N LEU A 38 -18.85 17.39 4.61
CA LEU A 38 -20.14 16.79 4.97
C LEU A 38 -20.06 16.27 6.40
N GLY A 39 -21.13 16.44 7.17
CA GLY A 39 -21.16 16.10 8.59
C GLY A 39 -20.77 17.27 9.48
N GLN A 40 -20.30 16.97 10.68
CA GLN A 40 -19.81 17.95 11.65
C GLN A 40 -18.40 17.51 12.09
N PRO A 41 -17.58 18.44 12.60
CA PRO A 41 -16.29 18.06 13.15
C PRO A 41 -16.43 16.94 14.19
N ALA A 42 -15.58 15.93 14.09
CA ALA A 42 -15.62 14.77 14.96
C ALA A 42 -15.05 15.11 16.35
N THR A 43 -15.56 14.43 17.38
CA THR A 43 -14.98 14.48 18.71
C THR A 43 -14.03 13.31 18.88
N ALA A 44 -12.77 13.59 19.23
CA ALA A 44 -11.76 12.57 19.45
C ALA A 44 -12.15 11.61 20.60
N LYS A 45 -12.07 10.32 20.34
CA LYS A 45 -12.25 9.23 21.31
C LYS A 45 -11.09 8.24 21.17
N PRO A 46 -9.93 8.51 21.80
CA PRO A 46 -8.78 7.65 21.64
C PRO A 46 -9.09 6.18 21.98
N ILE A 47 -8.46 5.26 21.25
CA ILE A 47 -8.55 3.82 21.49
C ILE A 47 -7.19 3.26 21.88
N ASP A 48 -7.20 2.20 22.68
CA ASP A 48 -5.98 1.50 23.04
C ASP A 48 -5.47 0.68 21.85
N PHE A 49 -4.21 0.88 21.51
CA PHE A 49 -3.52 0.15 20.47
C PHE A 49 -2.05 -0.01 20.83
N SER A 50 -1.51 -1.21 20.56
CA SER A 50 -0.09 -1.47 20.67
C SER A 50 0.30 -2.57 19.69
N VAL A 51 1.35 -2.30 18.92
CA VAL A 51 2.12 -3.30 18.17
C VAL A 51 3.55 -3.22 18.70
N PRO A 52 4.20 -4.37 19.02
CA PRO A 52 5.58 -4.37 19.46
C PRO A 52 6.49 -3.67 18.44
N PRO A 53 7.45 -2.83 18.86
CA PRO A 53 8.43 -2.25 17.94
C PRO A 53 9.20 -3.32 17.16
N HIS A 54 9.41 -3.10 15.88
CA HIS A 54 10.24 -3.96 15.04
C HIS A 54 11.70 -3.46 15.09
N PRO A 55 12.69 -4.30 15.41
CA PRO A 55 14.08 -3.85 15.62
C PRO A 55 14.76 -3.29 14.37
N TYR A 56 14.28 -3.68 13.18
CA TYR A 56 14.86 -3.30 11.88
C TYR A 56 13.92 -2.45 11.01
N MET A 57 12.90 -1.82 11.60
CA MET A 57 12.02 -0.88 10.89
C MET A 57 11.92 0.44 11.65
N SER A 58 11.57 1.52 10.94
CA SER A 58 11.26 2.80 11.57
C SER A 58 9.99 2.70 12.42
N ALA A 59 9.62 3.80 13.08
CA ALA A 59 8.54 3.82 14.06
C ALA A 59 7.20 3.25 13.53
N GLN A 60 6.43 2.62 14.44
CA GLN A 60 5.15 2.03 14.09
C GLN A 60 4.13 3.07 13.60
N GLY A 61 3.31 2.65 12.64
CA GLY A 61 2.28 3.47 12.01
C GLY A 61 2.77 4.34 10.85
N VAL A 62 4.07 4.32 10.51
CA VAL A 62 4.66 5.18 9.47
C VAL A 62 5.70 4.51 8.57
N ASN A 63 6.06 3.26 8.83
CA ASN A 63 7.25 2.62 8.24
C ASN A 63 6.98 1.83 6.94
N ALA A 64 5.73 1.51 6.62
CA ALA A 64 5.34 0.74 5.45
C ALA A 64 3.90 1.11 5.02
N MET A 65 3.46 0.60 3.86
CA MET A 65 2.08 0.81 3.35
C MET A 65 0.99 0.51 4.40
N HIS A 66 1.19 -0.55 5.18
CA HIS A 66 0.26 -1.00 6.23
C HIS A 66 0.62 -0.49 7.64
N GLY A 67 1.50 0.50 7.72
CA GLY A 67 1.90 1.19 8.95
C GLY A 67 2.94 0.46 9.80
N ASP A 68 2.92 -0.88 9.84
CA ASP A 68 3.80 -1.70 10.66
C ASP A 68 4.00 -3.11 10.10
N GLY A 69 4.88 -3.89 10.74
CA GLY A 69 5.13 -5.29 10.38
C GLY A 69 3.91 -6.20 10.56
N TYR A 70 2.92 -5.83 11.38
CA TYR A 70 1.71 -6.64 11.56
C TYR A 70 0.69 -6.41 10.44
N SER A 71 0.96 -5.45 9.56
CA SER A 71 -0.01 -4.87 8.64
C SER A 71 -1.30 -4.47 9.35
N SER A 72 -1.17 -3.84 10.52
CA SER A 72 -2.33 -3.53 11.38
C SER A 72 -3.24 -2.45 10.79
N ASP A 73 -2.69 -1.59 9.93
CA ASP A 73 -3.33 -0.38 9.43
C ASP A 73 -3.83 0.58 10.54
N VAL A 74 -3.21 0.51 11.72
CA VAL A 74 -3.48 1.42 12.82
C VAL A 74 -2.32 2.39 13.01
N HIS A 75 -2.63 3.68 12.91
CA HIS A 75 -1.72 4.76 13.22
C HIS A 75 -1.84 5.15 14.71
N PRO A 76 -0.74 5.16 15.49
CA PRO A 76 -0.81 5.51 16.92
C PRO A 76 -1.31 6.93 17.21
N GLY A 77 -1.07 7.87 16.28
CA GLY A 77 -1.47 9.28 16.39
C GLY A 77 -2.94 9.54 16.06
N GLY A 78 -3.27 10.83 15.97
CA GLY A 78 -4.59 11.30 15.50
C GLY A 78 -4.65 11.43 13.98
N GLY A 79 -5.83 11.75 13.46
CA GLY A 79 -6.05 12.18 12.08
C GLY A 79 -6.98 13.40 12.03
N PRO A 80 -7.34 13.89 10.83
CA PRO A 80 -8.20 15.07 10.68
C PRO A 80 -9.59 14.88 11.31
N LEU A 81 -9.99 15.81 12.16
CA LEU A 81 -11.30 15.90 12.82
C LEU A 81 -12.30 16.78 12.07
N GLY A 82 -11.89 17.47 11.00
CA GLY A 82 -12.79 18.32 10.22
C GLY A 82 -12.93 19.74 10.76
N VAL A 83 -11.98 20.22 11.58
CA VAL A 83 -11.96 21.57 12.17
C VAL A 83 -11.07 22.48 11.32
N ASP A 84 -11.66 23.53 10.73
CA ASP A 84 -10.93 24.48 9.85
C ASP A 84 -10.02 23.77 8.84
N VAL A 85 -10.63 22.86 8.09
CA VAL A 85 -9.96 21.93 7.18
C VAL A 85 -9.10 22.67 6.16
N GLN A 86 -7.85 22.26 6.07
CA GLN A 86 -6.91 22.63 5.03
C GLN A 86 -6.67 21.44 4.11
N ARG A 87 -6.44 21.74 2.83
CA ARG A 87 -6.11 20.73 1.81
C ARG A 87 -5.06 21.25 0.87
N ARG A 88 -4.13 20.39 0.48
CA ARG A 88 -3.19 20.64 -0.61
C ARG A 88 -3.05 19.39 -1.47
N SER A 89 -2.76 19.56 -2.75
CA SER A 89 -2.43 18.44 -3.63
C SER A 89 -1.21 18.75 -4.46
N ARG A 90 -0.57 17.68 -4.92
CA ARG A 90 0.60 17.71 -5.78
C ARG A 90 0.47 16.63 -6.84
N VAL A 91 0.68 16.98 -8.11
CA VAL A 91 0.90 15.99 -9.17
C VAL A 91 2.17 15.18 -8.88
N GLY A 92 2.07 13.86 -8.98
CA GLY A 92 3.20 12.97 -8.68
C GLY A 92 4.26 12.96 -9.79
N THR A 93 3.90 13.28 -11.03
CA THR A 93 4.86 13.55 -12.10
C THR A 93 4.26 14.48 -13.16
N VAL A 94 5.10 15.26 -13.85
CA VAL A 94 4.72 16.00 -15.07
C VAL A 94 4.53 15.09 -16.29
N MET A 95 5.04 13.86 -16.23
CA MET A 95 4.88 12.84 -17.26
C MET A 95 3.53 12.10 -17.09
N PRO A 96 3.04 11.37 -18.12
CA PRO A 96 1.90 10.48 -17.94
C PRO A 96 2.13 9.50 -16.78
N GLY A 97 1.16 9.39 -15.88
CA GLY A 97 1.28 8.68 -14.61
C GLY A 97 0.92 9.61 -13.46
N GLY A 98 1.59 9.43 -12.33
CA GLY A 98 1.53 10.29 -11.15
C GLY A 98 1.16 9.57 -9.86
N GLN A 99 0.65 8.34 -9.93
CA GLN A 99 0.13 7.67 -8.73
C GLN A 99 1.21 7.37 -7.71
N CYS A 100 1.06 7.89 -6.49
CA CYS A 100 1.93 7.54 -5.37
C CYS A 100 1.38 6.28 -4.67
N ALA A 101 2.01 5.14 -4.95
CA ALA A 101 1.54 3.81 -4.56
C ALA A 101 1.86 3.46 -3.10
N THR A 102 2.93 4.02 -2.53
CA THR A 102 3.31 3.82 -1.13
C THR A 102 3.79 5.14 -0.56
N VAL A 103 3.34 5.48 0.65
CA VAL A 103 3.67 6.72 1.35
C VAL A 103 4.04 6.37 2.78
N THR A 104 5.20 6.84 3.23
CA THR A 104 5.79 6.59 4.56
C THR A 104 6.38 7.89 5.11
N PHE A 105 6.86 7.87 6.36
CA PHE A 105 7.46 9.05 6.98
C PHE A 105 8.74 8.70 7.70
N ASP A 106 9.75 9.57 7.53
CA ASP A 106 10.95 9.48 8.35
C ASP A 106 10.73 10.05 9.76
N SER A 107 11.72 9.91 10.62
CA SER A 107 11.68 10.36 12.02
C SER A 107 11.47 11.87 12.20
N GLU A 108 11.69 12.68 11.16
CA GLU A 108 11.41 14.12 11.16
C GLU A 108 10.04 14.47 10.56
N GLY A 109 9.27 13.46 10.13
CA GLY A 109 7.94 13.63 9.55
C GLY A 109 7.96 14.07 8.07
N ARG A 110 9.12 14.00 7.39
CA ARG A 110 9.17 14.16 5.94
C ARG A 110 8.53 12.96 5.28
N ILE A 111 7.90 13.20 4.14
CA ILE A 111 7.17 12.17 3.41
C ILE A 111 8.15 11.46 2.48
N VAL A 112 8.22 10.14 2.57
CA VAL A 112 8.91 9.30 1.59
C VAL A 112 7.86 8.55 0.78
N ALA A 113 7.70 8.94 -0.49
CA ALA A 113 6.62 8.46 -1.35
C ALA A 113 7.16 7.80 -2.63
N LEU A 114 6.67 6.61 -2.95
CA LEU A 114 6.95 5.90 -4.20
C LEU A 114 5.88 6.25 -5.24
N CYS A 115 6.23 7.06 -6.24
CA CYS A 115 5.31 7.56 -7.25
C CYS A 115 5.62 6.99 -8.64
N ALA A 116 4.57 6.58 -9.35
CA ALA A 116 4.65 6.01 -10.69
C ALA A 116 4.77 7.10 -11.75
N ALA A 117 5.70 6.94 -12.68
CA ALA A 117 5.89 7.74 -13.87
C ALA A 117 5.94 6.85 -15.13
N LEU A 118 5.79 7.47 -16.32
CA LEU A 118 5.91 6.76 -17.59
C LEU A 118 7.25 6.02 -17.73
N THR A 119 8.31 6.54 -17.11
CA THR A 119 9.68 6.03 -17.15
C THR A 119 10.02 5.12 -15.97
N GLY A 120 9.04 4.59 -15.23
CA GLY A 120 9.26 3.75 -14.05
C GLY A 120 8.77 4.41 -12.77
N PHE A 121 9.32 4.04 -11.63
CA PHE A 121 8.95 4.61 -10.34
C PHE A 121 10.02 5.57 -9.82
N ASN A 122 9.58 6.57 -9.07
CA ASN A 122 10.45 7.54 -8.41
C ASN A 122 10.15 7.56 -6.93
N ILE A 123 11.19 7.59 -6.10
CA ILE A 123 11.06 7.88 -4.67
C ILE A 123 11.16 9.39 -4.51
N HIS A 124 10.15 9.99 -3.90
CA HIS A 124 10.09 11.42 -3.60
C HIS A 124 10.28 11.61 -2.09
N LEU A 125 11.16 12.55 -1.72
CA LEU A 125 11.20 13.12 -0.39
C LEU A 125 10.43 14.44 -0.43
N LEU A 126 9.34 14.56 0.34
CA LEU A 126 8.49 15.75 0.34
C LEU A 126 8.42 16.38 1.73
N GLU A 127 8.33 17.70 1.77
CA GLU A 127 8.01 18.45 2.98
C GLU A 127 6.52 18.27 3.37
N PRO A 128 6.21 17.98 4.65
CA PRO A 128 4.84 17.74 5.09
C PRO A 128 3.95 18.97 4.90
N ARG A 129 2.68 18.75 4.53
CA ARG A 129 1.64 19.76 4.21
C ARG A 129 1.94 20.67 3.02
N SER A 130 3.16 21.20 2.91
CA SER A 130 3.56 22.05 1.79
C SER A 130 3.67 21.25 0.50
N LEU A 131 4.05 19.97 0.58
CA LEU A 131 4.31 19.08 -0.55
C LEU A 131 5.42 19.61 -1.48
N ASN A 132 6.35 20.42 -0.95
CA ASN A 132 7.55 20.78 -1.68
C ASN A 132 8.42 19.55 -1.89
N LEU A 133 8.91 19.35 -3.11
CA LEU A 133 9.87 18.29 -3.41
C LEU A 133 11.25 18.68 -2.88
N LEU A 134 11.77 17.87 -1.97
CA LEU A 134 13.08 18.04 -1.37
C LEU A 134 14.16 17.29 -2.19
N ALA A 135 13.87 16.04 -2.55
CA ALA A 135 14.71 15.21 -3.40
C ALA A 135 13.88 14.17 -4.15
N GLU A 136 14.43 13.64 -5.24
CA GLU A 136 13.87 12.51 -5.98
C GLU A 136 14.96 11.47 -6.29
N TYR A 137 14.58 10.20 -6.36
CA TYR A 137 15.44 9.10 -6.79
C TYR A 137 14.71 8.27 -7.84
N ASN A 138 15.28 8.19 -9.05
CA ASN A 138 14.70 7.44 -10.16
C ASN A 138 15.07 5.95 -10.04
N LEU A 139 14.06 5.08 -10.06
CA LEU A 139 14.26 3.63 -10.09
C LEU A 139 14.35 3.12 -11.54
N PRO A 140 14.89 1.91 -11.75
CA PRO A 140 14.84 1.26 -13.06
C PRO A 140 13.40 1.14 -13.60
N ILE A 141 13.26 1.12 -14.93
CA ILE A 141 11.97 0.95 -15.61
C ILE A 141 11.44 -0.47 -15.35
N ARG A 142 10.15 -0.59 -15.01
CA ARG A 142 9.49 -1.90 -14.85
C ARG A 142 9.30 -2.62 -16.18
N PRO A 143 9.51 -3.94 -16.25
CA PRO A 143 9.17 -4.72 -17.43
C PRO A 143 7.72 -4.59 -17.89
N SER A 144 6.77 -4.51 -16.95
CA SER A 144 5.33 -4.33 -17.24
C SER A 144 5.04 -3.01 -17.96
N THR A 145 5.78 -1.93 -17.66
CA THR A 145 5.65 -0.64 -18.37
C THR A 145 6.02 -0.80 -19.84
N TYR A 146 7.09 -1.56 -20.11
CA TYR A 146 7.51 -1.85 -21.47
C TYR A 146 6.53 -2.79 -22.18
N ASP A 147 6.05 -3.83 -21.48
CA ASP A 147 5.10 -4.79 -22.02
C ASP A 147 3.73 -4.16 -22.32
N ALA A 148 3.25 -3.26 -21.47
CA ALA A 148 2.04 -2.47 -21.69
C ALA A 148 2.20 -1.49 -22.88
N PHE A 149 3.38 -0.91 -23.07
CA PHE A 149 3.66 -0.07 -24.24
C PHE A 149 3.65 -0.90 -25.53
N LEU A 150 4.34 -2.05 -25.55
CA LEU A 150 4.40 -2.92 -26.72
C LEU A 150 3.04 -3.50 -27.11
N HIS A 151 2.20 -3.83 -26.12
CA HIS A 151 0.90 -4.48 -26.36
C HIS A 151 -0.29 -3.51 -26.28
N ALA A 152 -0.05 -2.23 -26.02
CA ALA A 152 -1.07 -1.21 -25.76
C ALA A 152 -2.10 -1.61 -24.68
N ASP A 153 -1.68 -2.44 -23.72
CA ASP A 153 -2.54 -3.03 -22.69
C ASP A 153 -2.14 -2.52 -21.30
N LYS A 154 -2.88 -1.52 -20.81
CA LYS A 154 -2.62 -0.88 -19.52
C LYS A 154 -2.96 -1.78 -18.33
N SER A 155 -3.74 -2.84 -18.52
CA SER A 155 -4.07 -3.80 -17.46
C SER A 155 -2.82 -4.54 -16.95
N LYS A 156 -1.77 -4.62 -17.77
CA LYS A 156 -0.49 -5.25 -17.40
C LYS A 156 0.31 -4.46 -16.38
N ILE A 157 0.19 -3.14 -16.37
CA ILE A 157 0.75 -2.29 -15.30
C ILE A 157 -0.05 -2.49 -14.02
N MET A 158 -1.37 -2.58 -14.13
CA MET A 158 -2.27 -2.74 -12.99
C MET A 158 -2.11 -4.09 -12.29
N GLN A 159 -1.81 -5.14 -13.03
CA GLN A 159 -1.55 -6.47 -12.47
C GLN A 159 -0.14 -6.61 -11.88
N ASP A 160 0.75 -5.63 -12.09
CA ASP A 160 2.14 -5.70 -11.65
C ASP A 160 2.36 -4.96 -10.31
N SER A 161 2.29 -5.72 -9.21
CA SER A 161 2.62 -5.27 -7.86
C SER A 161 4.14 -5.27 -7.57
N SER A 162 5.01 -5.58 -8.54
CA SER A 162 6.46 -5.67 -8.33
C SER A 162 7.05 -4.39 -7.73
N GLY A 163 7.82 -4.50 -6.64
CA GLY A 163 8.45 -3.35 -5.99
C GLY A 163 7.50 -2.27 -5.47
N ALA A 164 6.20 -2.57 -5.29
CA ALA A 164 5.26 -1.63 -4.69
C ALA A 164 5.39 -1.56 -3.15
N TYR A 165 5.80 -2.66 -2.53
CA TYR A 165 5.93 -2.78 -1.08
C TYR A 165 7.39 -2.60 -0.65
N PHE A 166 7.69 -1.42 -0.12
CA PHE A 166 8.94 -1.11 0.58
C PHE A 166 8.66 -0.82 2.06
N TYR A 167 9.72 -0.86 2.86
CA TYR A 167 9.69 -0.37 4.23
C TYR A 167 10.82 0.64 4.48
N LEU A 168 10.65 1.46 5.51
CA LEU A 168 11.71 2.26 6.10
C LEU A 168 12.35 1.45 7.22
N ASP A 169 13.67 1.28 7.16
CA ASP A 169 14.42 0.62 8.23
C ASP A 169 14.60 1.52 9.46
N GLU A 170 15.25 1.02 10.50
CA GLU A 170 15.42 1.73 11.78
C GLU A 170 16.23 3.04 11.69
N GLN A 171 16.79 3.34 10.51
CA GLN A 171 17.55 4.56 10.21
C GLN A 171 16.86 5.42 9.14
N ASP A 172 15.56 5.21 8.93
CA ASP A 172 14.74 5.91 7.92
C ASP A 172 15.19 5.66 6.46
N ARG A 173 15.94 4.59 6.18
CA ARG A 173 16.36 4.26 4.81
C ARG A 173 15.30 3.42 4.12
N VAL A 174 15.03 3.71 2.86
CA VAL A 174 14.13 2.90 2.03
C VAL A 174 14.80 1.58 1.72
N VAL A 175 14.16 0.47 2.08
CA VAL A 175 14.55 -0.87 1.64
C VAL A 175 13.48 -1.43 0.72
N MET A 176 13.84 -1.68 -0.53
CA MET A 176 12.89 -2.11 -1.56
C MET A 176 13.50 -3.05 -2.58
N ALA A 177 12.66 -3.84 -3.24
CA ALA A 177 13.03 -4.52 -4.47
C ALA A 177 12.81 -3.60 -5.67
N ALA A 178 13.86 -3.41 -6.47
CA ALA A 178 13.78 -2.72 -7.75
C ALA A 178 13.44 -3.71 -8.88
N SER A 179 13.01 -3.17 -10.02
CA SER A 179 12.53 -3.96 -11.15
C SER A 179 13.62 -4.64 -11.97
N ASP A 180 14.89 -4.47 -11.58
CA ASP A 180 16.07 -5.12 -12.14
C ASP A 180 16.59 -6.24 -11.22
N GLN A 181 15.72 -6.78 -10.37
CA GLN A 181 15.97 -7.90 -9.45
C GLN A 181 17.00 -7.61 -8.37
N THR A 182 17.22 -6.32 -8.09
CA THR A 182 18.04 -5.89 -6.96
C THR A 182 17.18 -5.53 -5.76
N ILE A 183 17.58 -5.96 -4.55
CA ILE A 183 17.12 -5.32 -3.32
C ILE A 183 18.06 -4.15 -3.05
N ARG A 184 17.51 -2.97 -2.78
CA ARG A 184 18.27 -1.73 -2.59
C ARG A 184 17.94 -1.13 -1.24
N ARG A 185 18.97 -0.60 -0.58
CA ARG A 185 18.85 0.26 0.60
C ARG A 185 19.28 1.67 0.23
N ILE A 186 18.37 2.64 0.38
CA ILE A 186 18.53 4.01 -0.11
C ILE A 186 18.31 4.97 1.06
N SER A 187 19.32 5.76 1.40
CA SER A 187 19.25 6.81 2.42
C SER A 187 18.92 8.18 1.79
N HIS A 188 18.53 9.15 2.61
CA HIS A 188 18.46 10.56 2.24
C HIS A 188 19.20 11.43 3.25
N GLN A 189 19.90 12.44 2.74
CA GLN A 189 20.73 13.33 3.54
C GLN A 189 20.63 14.76 3.04
N GLN A 190 20.82 15.71 3.97
CA GLN A 190 20.90 17.14 3.69
C GLN A 190 22.35 17.60 3.73
N ASP A 191 22.79 18.33 2.70
CA ASP A 191 24.12 18.95 2.70
C ASP A 191 24.18 20.23 3.56
N GLU A 192 25.39 20.78 3.75
CA GLU A 192 25.61 22.02 4.51
C GLU A 192 24.88 23.24 3.92
N GLN A 193 24.44 23.18 2.66
CA GLN A 193 23.67 24.24 1.99
C GLN A 193 22.15 24.01 2.08
N GLY A 194 21.70 22.97 2.77
CA GLY A 194 20.29 22.65 2.97
C GLY A 194 19.65 21.86 1.82
N ARG A 195 20.42 21.35 0.87
CA ARG A 195 19.89 20.56 -0.26
C ARG A 195 19.80 19.09 0.11
N TRP A 196 18.67 18.47 -0.22
CA TRP A 196 18.44 17.05 0.00
C TRP A 196 18.87 16.24 -1.21
N SER A 197 19.38 15.05 -0.95
CA SER A 197 19.70 14.04 -1.97
C SER A 197 19.53 12.64 -1.41
N PHE A 198 19.15 11.70 -2.28
CA PHE A 198 19.18 10.28 -1.96
C PHE A 198 20.55 9.66 -2.30
N THR A 199 20.96 8.66 -1.53
CA THR A 199 22.19 7.88 -1.72
C THR A 199 21.84 6.39 -1.72
N LEU A 200 22.32 5.63 -2.71
CA LEU A 200 22.24 4.17 -2.67
C LEU A 200 23.35 3.66 -1.73
N GLU A 201 22.96 3.10 -0.60
CA GLU A 201 23.88 2.57 0.41
C GLU A 201 24.27 1.13 0.08
N ASP A 202 23.27 0.28 -0.15
CA ASP A 202 23.46 -1.13 -0.44
C ASP A 202 22.62 -1.56 -1.66
N SER A 203 23.13 -2.55 -2.38
CA SER A 203 22.44 -3.19 -3.51
C SER A 203 22.83 -4.66 -3.58
N TRP A 204 21.85 -5.54 -3.43
CA TRP A 204 22.01 -6.99 -3.53
C TRP A 204 21.31 -7.50 -4.78
N ASP A 205 22.04 -8.22 -5.64
CA ASP A 205 21.50 -8.78 -6.88
C ASP A 205 20.97 -10.19 -6.64
N LEU A 206 19.69 -10.41 -6.92
CA LEU A 206 19.00 -11.70 -6.75
C LEU A 206 18.77 -12.42 -8.08
N SER A 207 19.37 -11.96 -9.19
CA SER A 207 19.10 -12.49 -10.54
C SER A 207 19.50 -13.96 -10.72
N ASP A 208 20.43 -14.47 -9.91
CA ASP A 208 20.82 -15.89 -9.92
C ASP A 208 19.78 -16.80 -9.22
N ASP A 209 18.96 -16.24 -8.33
CA ASP A 209 17.98 -16.97 -7.50
C ASP A 209 16.52 -16.74 -7.95
N VAL A 210 16.25 -15.57 -8.55
CA VAL A 210 14.92 -15.13 -8.97
C VAL A 210 14.91 -14.90 -10.49
N PRO A 211 14.12 -15.68 -11.25
CA PRO A 211 14.05 -15.52 -12.70
C PRO A 211 13.59 -14.11 -13.12
N HIS A 212 14.35 -13.52 -14.06
CA HIS A 212 14.09 -12.19 -14.60
C HIS A 212 14.19 -12.15 -16.13
N ASP A 213 13.74 -13.20 -16.82
CA ASP A 213 13.64 -13.14 -18.28
C ASP A 213 12.37 -12.37 -18.67
N CYS A 214 12.41 -11.06 -18.45
CA CYS A 214 11.29 -10.16 -18.63
C CYS A 214 11.42 -9.33 -19.91
N THR A 215 10.28 -8.89 -20.44
CA THR A 215 10.24 -7.97 -21.58
C THR A 215 10.91 -6.65 -21.19
N SER A 216 11.97 -6.26 -21.89
CA SER A 216 12.75 -5.05 -21.59
C SER A 216 13.25 -4.38 -22.87
N LEU A 217 13.90 -3.21 -22.75
CA LEU A 217 14.49 -2.52 -23.91
C LEU A 217 15.51 -3.37 -24.68
N THR A 218 16.15 -4.33 -24.04
CA THR A 218 17.15 -5.22 -24.63
C THR A 218 16.63 -6.64 -24.88
N ASN A 219 15.41 -6.95 -24.46
CA ASN A 219 14.81 -8.28 -24.55
C ASN A 219 13.33 -8.17 -24.94
N TRP A 220 13.03 -8.11 -26.24
CA TRP A 220 11.67 -7.84 -26.73
C TRP A 220 10.79 -9.10 -26.83
N SER A 221 11.40 -10.28 -26.68
CA SER A 221 10.71 -11.57 -26.80
C SER A 221 11.35 -12.58 -25.83
N PRO A 222 11.16 -12.41 -24.51
CA PRO A 222 11.67 -13.35 -23.51
C PRO A 222 11.11 -14.77 -23.76
N GLU A 223 11.92 -15.79 -23.51
CA GLU A 223 11.52 -17.21 -23.66
C GLU A 223 11.44 -17.94 -22.31
N GLY A 224 12.01 -17.36 -21.27
CA GLY A 224 12.08 -17.85 -19.90
C GLY A 224 11.03 -17.24 -18.98
N GLU A 225 11.28 -17.39 -17.69
CA GLU A 225 10.37 -16.94 -16.64
C GLU A 225 10.70 -15.50 -16.21
N CYS A 226 9.66 -14.65 -16.20
CA CYS A 226 9.67 -13.34 -15.58
C CYS A 226 8.88 -13.40 -14.27
N ASP A 227 9.57 -13.25 -13.14
CA ASP A 227 8.94 -13.31 -11.82
C ASP A 227 9.53 -12.27 -10.85
N PRO A 228 9.23 -10.98 -11.04
CA PRO A 228 9.76 -9.92 -10.19
C PRO A 228 9.25 -9.97 -8.76
N ILE A 229 10.13 -9.54 -7.86
CA ILE A 229 9.87 -9.44 -6.42
C ILE A 229 8.80 -8.37 -6.19
N THR A 230 7.77 -8.72 -5.42
CA THR A 230 6.62 -7.87 -5.12
C THR A 230 6.78 -7.11 -3.82
N ALA A 231 7.28 -7.77 -2.78
CA ALA A 231 7.43 -7.19 -1.46
C ALA A 231 8.71 -7.61 -0.76
N VAL A 232 9.21 -6.72 0.10
CA VAL A 232 10.29 -7.00 1.05
C VAL A 232 9.95 -6.46 2.43
N MET A 233 10.41 -7.14 3.48
CA MET A 233 10.27 -6.73 4.88
C MET A 233 11.33 -7.48 5.72
N PRO A 234 11.93 -6.88 6.76
CA PRO A 234 12.90 -7.59 7.57
C PRO A 234 12.20 -8.51 8.57
N ASP A 235 12.82 -9.62 8.95
CA ASP A 235 12.45 -10.35 10.16
C ASP A 235 13.12 -9.79 11.41
N HIS A 236 12.73 -10.34 12.56
CA HIS A 236 13.28 -9.95 13.86
C HIS A 236 14.72 -10.43 14.11
N GLU A 237 15.29 -11.23 13.19
CA GLU A 237 16.70 -11.66 13.24
C GLU A 237 17.58 -10.81 12.31
N GLY A 238 16.99 -10.03 11.39
CA GLY A 238 17.67 -9.10 10.50
C GLY A 238 17.75 -9.58 9.04
N TYR A 239 17.19 -10.74 8.71
CA TYR A 239 17.08 -11.17 7.32
C TYR A 239 16.02 -10.34 6.60
N ILE A 240 16.31 -9.93 5.37
CA ILE A 240 15.32 -9.29 4.50
C ILE A 240 14.54 -10.40 3.81
N TRP A 241 13.27 -10.57 4.18
CA TRP A 241 12.37 -11.47 3.49
C TRP A 241 11.90 -10.85 2.18
N TRP A 242 11.69 -11.70 1.18
CA TRP A 242 11.19 -11.30 -0.12
C TRP A 242 10.20 -12.33 -0.66
N VAL A 243 9.22 -11.86 -1.44
CA VAL A 243 8.25 -12.71 -2.14
C VAL A 243 8.08 -12.26 -3.59
N THR A 244 7.75 -13.19 -4.48
CA THR A 244 7.46 -12.92 -5.89
C THR A 244 6.03 -13.31 -6.24
N ARG A 245 5.55 -12.82 -7.38
CA ARG A 245 4.19 -13.10 -7.82
C ARG A 245 3.92 -14.57 -8.02
N ARG A 246 4.87 -15.31 -8.60
CA ARG A 246 4.69 -16.74 -8.89
C ARG A 246 5.02 -17.64 -7.71
N GLY A 247 4.99 -17.13 -6.48
CA GLY A 247 5.06 -17.97 -5.28
C GLY A 247 6.48 -18.32 -4.82
N ARG A 248 7.51 -17.57 -5.24
CA ARG A 248 8.84 -17.69 -4.62
C ARG A 248 8.87 -16.88 -3.35
N ILE A 249 9.51 -17.44 -2.33
CA ILE A 249 9.68 -16.82 -1.02
C ILE A 249 11.12 -17.07 -0.60
N GLY A 250 11.77 -16.06 -0.05
CA GLY A 250 13.13 -16.21 0.41
C GLY A 250 13.56 -15.18 1.45
N THR A 251 14.81 -15.34 1.84
CA THR A 251 15.55 -14.44 2.71
C THR A 251 16.79 -13.96 1.99
N LEU A 252 17.21 -12.75 2.31
CA LEU A 252 18.51 -12.18 2.02
C LEU A 252 19.19 -11.83 3.35
N ASP A 253 20.40 -12.33 3.57
CA ASP A 253 21.28 -11.85 4.63
C ASP A 253 21.94 -10.54 4.17
N PRO A 254 21.63 -9.39 4.79
CA PRO A 254 22.19 -8.11 4.36
C PRO A 254 23.71 -8.01 4.58
N ASP A 255 24.28 -8.75 5.53
CA ASP A 255 25.71 -8.68 5.87
C ASP A 255 26.57 -9.51 4.90
N SER A 256 26.11 -10.72 4.56
CA SER A 256 26.85 -11.63 3.67
C SER A 256 26.43 -11.53 2.21
N GLY A 257 25.24 -11.01 1.94
CA GLY A 257 24.60 -11.05 0.63
C GLY A 257 24.07 -12.43 0.26
N GLU A 258 24.05 -13.41 1.18
CA GLU A 258 23.55 -14.75 0.88
C GLU A 258 22.04 -14.74 0.71
N VAL A 259 21.57 -15.30 -0.41
CA VAL A 259 20.16 -15.45 -0.74
C VAL A 259 19.76 -16.92 -0.56
N ARG A 260 18.59 -17.14 0.05
CA ARG A 260 17.97 -18.46 0.13
C ARG A 260 16.51 -18.35 -0.22
N GLY A 261 16.00 -19.30 -0.99
CA GLY A 261 14.61 -19.27 -1.42
C GLY A 261 13.98 -20.65 -1.52
N MET A 262 12.66 -20.64 -1.58
CA MET A 262 11.83 -21.79 -1.90
C MET A 262 10.69 -21.37 -2.84
N GLN A 263 10.05 -22.35 -3.46
CA GLN A 263 8.95 -22.16 -4.40
C GLN A 263 7.69 -22.83 -3.85
N LEU A 264 6.58 -22.09 -3.78
CA LEU A 264 5.25 -22.64 -3.59
C LEU A 264 4.75 -23.16 -4.94
N ALA A 265 4.60 -24.48 -5.06
CA ALA A 265 4.31 -25.11 -6.34
C ALA A 265 2.86 -24.83 -6.79
N GLY A 266 2.71 -24.06 -7.87
CA GLY A 266 1.41 -23.76 -8.48
C GLY A 266 0.55 -22.77 -7.69
N GLU A 267 1.17 -21.99 -6.79
CA GLU A 267 0.50 -20.95 -6.02
C GLU A 267 1.08 -19.57 -6.39
N GLU A 268 0.24 -18.54 -6.36
CA GLU A 268 0.62 -17.15 -6.62
C GLU A 268 0.51 -16.32 -5.33
N ILE A 269 1.40 -15.34 -5.16
CA ILE A 269 1.37 -14.35 -4.06
C ILE A 269 1.19 -12.98 -4.68
N GLN A 270 0.01 -12.39 -4.55
CA GLN A 270 -0.29 -11.13 -5.23
C GLN A 270 0.04 -9.88 -4.38
N ASN A 271 -0.15 -9.98 -3.06
CA ASN A 271 0.01 -8.86 -2.13
C ASN A 271 1.26 -8.99 -1.25
N GLY A 272 1.41 -8.05 -0.32
CA GLY A 272 2.48 -8.07 0.68
C GLY A 272 2.33 -9.20 1.69
N PHE A 273 3.17 -9.14 2.73
CA PHE A 273 3.17 -10.10 3.82
C PHE A 273 3.43 -9.38 5.14
N SER A 274 3.13 -10.06 6.25
CA SER A 274 3.31 -9.51 7.59
C SER A 274 4.40 -10.24 8.34
N VAL A 275 5.10 -9.53 9.20
CA VAL A 275 6.22 -10.03 9.98
C VAL A 275 6.04 -9.65 11.45
N ALA A 276 6.17 -10.66 12.30
CA ALA A 276 6.19 -10.53 13.74
C ALA A 276 7.41 -11.27 14.31
N ALA A 277 7.67 -11.03 15.60
CA ALA A 277 8.76 -11.70 16.32
C ALA A 277 8.66 -13.23 16.26
N ASP A 278 7.44 -13.75 16.16
CA ASP A 278 7.16 -15.16 16.09
C ASP A 278 6.95 -15.67 14.65
N GLY A 279 7.23 -14.91 13.58
CA GLY A 279 7.23 -15.47 12.23
C GLY A 279 6.79 -14.53 11.12
N VAL A 280 6.88 -15.06 9.90
CA VAL A 280 6.52 -14.38 8.65
C VAL A 280 5.24 -14.97 8.09
N TYR A 281 4.27 -14.16 7.74
CA TYR A 281 2.91 -14.55 7.41
C TYR A 281 2.58 -14.16 5.99
N VAL A 282 2.32 -15.14 5.14
CA VAL A 282 2.10 -14.95 3.69
C VAL A 282 0.81 -15.63 3.29
N VAL A 283 0.04 -14.96 2.44
CA VAL A 283 -1.15 -15.52 1.80
C VAL A 283 -0.85 -15.76 0.34
N SER A 284 -0.95 -17.01 -0.09
CA SER A 284 -1.03 -17.33 -1.51
C SER A 284 -2.49 -17.39 -1.95
N ASP A 285 -2.74 -17.52 -3.24
CA ASP A 285 -4.07 -17.77 -3.78
C ASP A 285 -4.71 -19.10 -3.30
N HIS A 286 -3.98 -19.98 -2.62
CA HIS A 286 -4.45 -21.27 -2.13
C HIS A 286 -4.50 -21.40 -0.60
N ALA A 287 -3.61 -20.74 0.12
CA ALA A 287 -3.46 -20.96 1.56
C ALA A 287 -2.83 -19.78 2.31
N MET A 288 -3.16 -19.72 3.59
CA MET A 288 -2.45 -18.93 4.59
C MET A 288 -1.26 -19.73 5.10
N TYR A 289 -0.10 -19.09 5.19
CA TYR A 289 1.13 -19.69 5.70
C TYR A 289 1.72 -18.86 6.83
N ARG A 290 2.30 -19.56 7.80
CA ARG A 290 3.37 -19.01 8.64
C ARG A 290 4.69 -19.65 8.23
N PHE A 291 5.71 -18.83 8.07
CA PHE A 291 7.10 -19.18 7.83
C PHE A 291 7.98 -18.73 9.01
N TYR A 292 9.18 -19.32 9.07
CA TYR A 292 10.28 -18.86 9.90
C TYR A 292 11.60 -19.10 9.16
N SER A 293 12.64 -18.36 9.52
CA SER A 293 14.00 -18.56 9.03
C SER A 293 14.70 -19.61 9.91
N ALA A 294 15.29 -20.63 9.30
CA ALA A 294 16.22 -21.50 10.00
C ALA A 294 17.49 -20.72 10.38
N ALA A 295 18.35 -21.30 11.23
CA ALA A 295 19.56 -20.61 11.72
C ALA A 295 20.56 -20.20 10.61
N ASN A 296 20.44 -20.77 9.41
CA ASN A 296 21.24 -20.39 8.24
C ASN A 296 20.50 -19.39 7.33
N GLY A 297 19.34 -18.88 7.71
CA GLY A 297 18.44 -18.06 6.90
C GLY A 297 17.43 -18.85 6.07
N GLU A 298 17.53 -20.18 5.95
CA GLU A 298 16.66 -20.92 5.03
C GLU A 298 15.17 -20.80 5.42
N PRO A 299 14.28 -20.34 4.51
CA PRO A 299 12.86 -20.27 4.79
C PRO A 299 12.27 -21.66 5.06
N LYS A 300 11.48 -21.79 6.12
CA LYS A 300 10.76 -23.02 6.48
C LYS A 300 9.29 -22.73 6.71
N VAL A 301 8.42 -23.61 6.21
CA VAL A 301 7.00 -23.60 6.53
C VAL A 301 6.83 -24.00 7.99
N GLY A 302 6.25 -23.11 8.78
CA GLY A 302 5.81 -23.37 10.13
C GLY A 302 4.47 -24.12 10.14
N TRP A 303 3.46 -23.53 9.50
CA TRP A 303 2.16 -24.18 9.26
C TRP A 303 1.50 -23.62 8.00
N ARG A 304 0.48 -24.33 7.52
CA ARG A 304 -0.31 -24.01 6.33
C ARG A 304 -1.78 -24.31 6.57
N GLU A 305 -2.66 -23.36 6.26
CA GLU A 305 -4.11 -23.51 6.33
C GLU A 305 -4.76 -23.12 4.99
N THR A 306 -5.51 -24.04 4.38
CA THR A 306 -6.28 -23.73 3.16
C THR A 306 -7.55 -22.97 3.49
N TYR A 307 -7.97 -22.09 2.60
CA TYR A 307 -9.24 -21.39 2.68
C TYR A 307 -10.06 -21.58 1.38
N ASP A 308 -11.32 -21.16 1.39
CA ASP A 308 -12.16 -21.21 0.18
C ASP A 308 -11.74 -20.14 -0.82
N ARG A 309 -10.97 -20.50 -1.84
CA ARG A 309 -10.52 -19.58 -2.89
C ARG A 309 -11.56 -19.34 -4.00
N GLY A 310 -12.79 -19.86 -3.83
CA GLY A 310 -13.86 -19.77 -4.81
C GLY A 310 -13.56 -20.48 -6.13
N THR A 311 -14.45 -20.31 -7.11
CA THR A 311 -14.29 -20.91 -8.44
C THR A 311 -13.70 -19.97 -9.49
N ARG A 312 -13.67 -18.66 -9.21
CA ARG A 312 -13.21 -17.61 -10.14
C ARG A 312 -12.72 -16.37 -9.40
N ARG A 313 -11.94 -15.53 -10.11
CA ARG A 313 -11.65 -14.14 -9.68
C ARG A 313 -12.94 -13.33 -9.63
N LYS A 314 -13.12 -12.51 -8.60
CA LYS A 314 -14.22 -11.54 -8.48
C LYS A 314 -13.77 -10.14 -8.97
N VAL A 315 -14.70 -9.30 -9.38
CA VAL A 315 -14.38 -7.90 -9.73
C VAL A 315 -14.23 -7.11 -8.44
N GLY A 316 -13.11 -6.42 -8.28
CA GLY A 316 -12.67 -5.82 -7.02
C GLY A 316 -11.34 -6.37 -6.51
N THR A 317 -10.88 -7.51 -7.06
CA THR A 317 -9.59 -8.14 -6.75
C THR A 317 -8.69 -8.26 -7.97
N ILE A 318 -7.36 -8.22 -7.75
CA ILE A 318 -6.36 -8.39 -8.81
C ILE A 318 -6.25 -9.87 -9.25
N ASN A 319 -6.26 -10.81 -8.31
CA ASN A 319 -6.16 -12.26 -8.59
C ASN A 319 -7.29 -13.06 -7.93
N GLN A 320 -7.44 -14.33 -8.32
CA GLN A 320 -8.30 -15.26 -7.57
C GLN A 320 -7.62 -15.60 -6.25
N GLY A 321 -8.38 -15.71 -5.15
CA GLY A 321 -7.86 -16.04 -3.83
C GLY A 321 -8.21 -14.94 -2.84
N SER A 322 -7.51 -14.91 -1.71
CA SER A 322 -7.81 -13.97 -0.62
C SER A 322 -7.76 -12.52 -1.06
N GLY A 323 -6.78 -12.18 -1.91
CA GLY A 323 -6.53 -10.80 -2.30
C GLY A 323 -6.04 -9.92 -1.16
N THR A 324 -5.68 -10.44 0.03
CA THR A 324 -5.31 -9.59 1.19
C THR A 324 -3.88 -9.85 1.68
N THR A 325 -3.20 -8.80 2.12
CA THR A 325 -2.05 -8.93 3.03
C THR A 325 -2.57 -9.45 4.37
N PRO A 326 -2.00 -10.51 4.97
CA PRO A 326 -2.52 -11.06 6.22
C PRO A 326 -2.33 -10.08 7.38
N THR A 327 -3.40 -9.75 8.11
CA THR A 327 -3.34 -8.83 9.25
C THR A 327 -3.14 -9.59 10.55
N LEU A 328 -2.15 -9.20 11.36
CA LEU A 328 -1.88 -9.80 12.67
C LEU A 328 -2.55 -8.97 13.77
N LEU A 329 -3.20 -9.65 14.73
CA LEU A 329 -3.79 -9.03 15.92
C LEU A 329 -3.18 -9.64 17.19
N GLY A 330 -2.47 -8.80 17.95
CA GLY A 330 -1.79 -9.23 19.17
C GLY A 330 -0.83 -10.39 18.90
N GLU A 331 -0.65 -11.26 19.89
CA GLU A 331 0.21 -12.45 19.77
C GLU A 331 -0.54 -13.68 19.26
N GLU A 332 -1.85 -13.58 19.03
CA GLU A 332 -2.71 -14.75 18.96
C GLU A 332 -3.36 -14.96 17.59
N TYR A 333 -3.70 -13.89 16.87
CA TYR A 333 -4.61 -14.01 15.73
C TYR A 333 -3.98 -13.50 14.44
N VAL A 334 -4.29 -14.20 13.36
CA VAL A 334 -4.07 -13.72 12.00
C VAL A 334 -5.38 -13.82 11.24
N THR A 335 -5.68 -12.80 10.44
CA THR A 335 -6.91 -12.74 9.66
C THR A 335 -6.64 -12.48 8.20
N ILE A 336 -7.51 -13.06 7.36
CA ILE A 336 -7.59 -12.84 5.90
C ILE A 336 -9.06 -12.75 5.50
N THR A 337 -9.35 -12.38 4.26
CA THR A 337 -10.62 -12.75 3.62
C THR A 337 -10.43 -13.97 2.73
N ASP A 338 -11.46 -14.79 2.58
CA ASP A 338 -11.50 -15.83 1.56
C ASP A 338 -12.12 -15.31 0.25
N ASN A 339 -12.31 -16.18 -0.74
CA ASN A 339 -12.98 -15.86 -1.99
C ASN A 339 -14.16 -16.79 -2.28
N ALA A 340 -14.85 -17.27 -1.23
CA ALA A 340 -15.99 -18.18 -1.37
C ALA A 340 -17.04 -17.63 -2.35
N ASP A 341 -17.63 -18.52 -3.18
CA ASP A 341 -18.66 -18.12 -4.15
C ASP A 341 -19.89 -17.52 -3.44
N GLY A 342 -20.56 -16.56 -4.08
CA GLY A 342 -21.63 -15.79 -3.43
C GLY A 342 -21.07 -14.68 -2.55
N ARG A 343 -20.59 -15.00 -1.34
CA ARG A 343 -20.04 -14.02 -0.39
C ARG A 343 -18.67 -14.46 0.09
N MET A 344 -17.70 -13.54 0.06
CA MET A 344 -16.46 -13.79 0.80
C MET A 344 -16.74 -13.83 2.30
N ASN A 345 -15.87 -14.52 3.03
CA ASN A 345 -15.85 -14.53 4.48
C ASN A 345 -14.60 -13.84 5.01
N LEU A 346 -14.73 -13.14 6.13
CA LEU A 346 -13.59 -12.89 7.01
C LEU A 346 -13.22 -14.20 7.71
N VAL A 347 -11.95 -14.57 7.69
CA VAL A 347 -11.45 -15.80 8.32
C VAL A 347 -10.34 -15.47 9.30
N VAL A 348 -10.49 -15.94 10.54
CA VAL A 348 -9.54 -15.70 11.63
C VAL A 348 -8.94 -17.03 12.08
N TYR A 349 -7.62 -17.06 12.23
CA TYR A 349 -6.85 -18.22 12.69
C TYR A 349 -6.01 -17.90 13.93
N HIS A 350 -5.80 -18.89 14.78
CA HIS A 350 -4.69 -18.91 15.73
C HIS A 350 -3.35 -18.98 15.00
N ARG A 351 -2.44 -18.05 15.32
CA ARG A 351 -1.19 -17.87 14.56
C ARG A 351 0.04 -18.57 15.13
N GLN A 352 -0.05 -19.07 16.36
CA GLN A 352 1.08 -19.67 17.07
C GLN A 352 1.59 -20.93 16.35
N GLN A 353 2.90 -21.15 16.34
CA GLN A 353 3.51 -22.29 15.65
C GLN A 353 2.94 -23.64 16.13
N ASP A 354 2.98 -23.86 17.44
CA ASP A 354 2.67 -25.16 18.06
C ASP A 354 1.20 -25.32 18.48
N TYR A 355 0.30 -24.50 17.92
CA TYR A 355 -1.13 -24.56 18.23
C TYR A 355 -1.71 -25.96 18.01
N GLN A 356 -2.47 -26.45 18.98
CA GLN A 356 -3.10 -27.78 18.96
C GLN A 356 -4.60 -27.63 18.74
N GLY A 357 -5.16 -28.31 17.74
CA GLY A 357 -6.59 -28.28 17.43
C GLY A 357 -6.90 -27.56 16.11
N GLU A 358 -8.17 -27.16 15.94
CA GLU A 358 -8.58 -26.38 14.77
C GLU A 358 -8.06 -24.95 14.91
N ARG A 359 -7.17 -24.51 14.01
CA ARG A 359 -6.61 -23.15 14.02
C ARG A 359 -7.66 -22.11 13.69
N LYS A 360 -8.60 -22.43 12.81
CA LYS A 360 -9.65 -21.52 12.38
C LYS A 360 -10.64 -21.28 13.53
N ILE A 361 -10.76 -20.03 13.94
CA ILE A 361 -11.65 -19.59 15.02
C ILE A 361 -13.04 -19.31 14.46
N CYS A 362 -13.10 -18.58 13.35
CA CYS A 362 -14.36 -18.17 12.76
C CYS A 362 -14.23 -17.97 11.25
N SER A 363 -15.37 -18.06 10.57
CA SER A 363 -15.57 -17.65 9.18
C SER A 363 -16.89 -16.89 9.13
N VAL A 364 -16.83 -15.59 8.87
CA VAL A 364 -17.98 -14.69 8.92
C VAL A 364 -18.29 -14.18 7.52
N PRO A 365 -19.44 -14.54 6.91
CA PRO A 365 -19.81 -14.03 5.59
C PRO A 365 -20.10 -12.54 5.67
N LEU A 366 -19.55 -11.77 4.74
CA LEU A 366 -19.68 -10.32 4.71
C LEU A 366 -20.37 -9.83 3.44
N PHE A 367 -21.00 -8.67 3.56
CA PHE A 367 -21.64 -7.92 2.47
C PHE A 367 -22.70 -8.73 1.70
N ASP A 368 -23.07 -8.24 0.53
CA ASP A 368 -24.14 -8.78 -0.29
C ASP A 368 -23.66 -9.90 -1.20
N ASN A 369 -24.58 -10.81 -1.53
CA ASN A 369 -24.30 -11.92 -2.42
C ASN A 369 -23.92 -11.44 -3.83
N GLU A 370 -22.87 -12.02 -4.39
CA GLU A 370 -22.16 -11.63 -5.62
C GLU A 370 -21.56 -10.21 -5.62
N HIS A 371 -21.67 -9.46 -4.52
CA HIS A 371 -21.11 -8.11 -4.34
C HIS A 371 -20.29 -8.05 -3.05
N SER A 372 -19.38 -9.00 -2.90
CA SER A 372 -18.62 -9.21 -1.67
C SER A 372 -17.20 -9.69 -2.01
N VAL A 373 -16.25 -8.77 -1.89
CA VAL A 373 -14.82 -9.02 -2.06
C VAL A 373 -13.98 -7.93 -1.39
N THR A 374 -12.74 -8.25 -1.02
CA THR A 374 -11.73 -7.32 -0.52
C THR A 374 -10.39 -7.68 -1.16
N ASP A 375 -9.61 -6.67 -1.55
CA ASP A 375 -8.26 -6.82 -2.14
C ASP A 375 -7.18 -6.02 -1.38
N ASN A 376 -7.59 -5.35 -0.31
CA ASN A 376 -6.72 -4.61 0.60
C ASN A 376 -6.59 -5.36 1.91
N SER A 377 -5.53 -5.11 2.67
CA SER A 377 -5.46 -5.53 4.06
C SER A 377 -6.65 -4.99 4.87
N MET A 378 -6.92 -5.66 5.98
CA MET A 378 -7.91 -5.21 6.94
C MET A 378 -7.20 -4.43 8.06
N ILE A 379 -7.91 -3.48 8.65
CA ILE A 379 -7.48 -2.88 9.91
C ILE A 379 -7.66 -3.93 11.01
N GLY A 380 -6.62 -4.20 11.79
CA GLY A 380 -6.64 -5.17 12.87
C GLY A 380 -5.96 -4.66 14.14
N PHE A 381 -6.69 -4.61 15.25
CA PHE A 381 -6.13 -4.27 16.55
C PHE A 381 -6.92 -4.91 17.68
N ASN A 382 -6.24 -5.26 18.78
CA ASN A 382 -6.84 -5.99 19.90
C ASN A 382 -7.59 -7.24 19.41
N ARG A 383 -8.92 -7.19 19.38
CA ARG A 383 -9.80 -8.25 18.85
C ARG A 383 -10.75 -7.72 17.78
N THR A 384 -10.48 -6.53 17.25
CA THR A 384 -11.33 -5.82 16.31
C THR A 384 -10.70 -5.82 14.93
N ILE A 385 -11.52 -6.15 13.94
CA ILE A 385 -11.17 -6.17 12.53
C ILE A 385 -12.14 -5.26 11.79
N ILE A 386 -11.63 -4.34 10.96
CA ILE A 386 -12.45 -3.46 10.12
C ILE A 386 -11.99 -3.56 8.67
N LEU A 387 -12.93 -3.72 7.75
CA LEU A 387 -12.63 -3.87 6.32
C LEU A 387 -13.72 -3.26 5.43
N GLU A 388 -13.31 -2.88 4.23
CA GLU A 388 -14.15 -2.33 3.16
C GLU A 388 -14.46 -3.37 2.07
N ASN A 389 -15.57 -3.16 1.37
CA ASN A 389 -15.98 -3.97 0.22
C ASN A 389 -15.48 -3.35 -1.09
N ASN A 390 -14.56 -4.02 -1.77
CA ASN A 390 -14.00 -3.59 -3.05
C ASN A 390 -14.82 -4.08 -4.26
N ALA A 391 -15.96 -4.74 -4.03
CA ALA A 391 -16.73 -5.39 -5.09
C ALA A 391 -17.15 -4.41 -6.19
N GLY A 392 -16.92 -4.82 -7.43
CA GLY A 392 -17.34 -4.08 -8.62
C GLY A 392 -16.44 -2.90 -9.03
N TYR A 393 -15.33 -2.67 -8.32
CA TYR A 393 -14.28 -1.74 -8.75
C TYR A 393 -13.27 -2.44 -9.68
N SER A 394 -12.93 -1.82 -10.82
CA SER A 394 -12.05 -2.40 -11.84
C SER A 394 -10.67 -1.73 -11.96
N SER A 395 -10.61 -0.40 -11.92
CA SER A 395 -9.40 0.44 -11.76
C SER A 395 -9.73 1.90 -12.12
N ALA A 396 -8.85 2.85 -11.80
CA ALA A 396 -8.97 4.23 -12.26
C ALA A 396 -8.93 4.39 -13.80
N PHE A 397 -8.45 3.38 -14.53
CA PHE A 397 -8.40 3.39 -16.00
C PHE A 397 -9.68 2.86 -16.66
N GLU A 398 -10.31 1.87 -16.03
CA GLU A 398 -11.40 1.07 -16.64
C GLU A 398 -12.76 1.34 -16.00
N GLN A 399 -12.79 1.84 -14.77
CA GLN A 399 -14.04 2.07 -14.05
C GLN A 399 -14.83 3.17 -14.74
N SER A 400 -16.04 2.83 -15.17
CA SER A 400 -16.96 3.75 -15.86
C SER A 400 -18.38 3.68 -15.31
N ASP A 401 -18.83 2.52 -14.85
CA ASP A 401 -20.11 2.34 -14.18
C ASP A 401 -19.94 2.27 -12.67
N TRP A 402 -20.05 3.40 -11.97
CA TRP A 402 -19.88 3.44 -10.52
C TRP A 402 -21.07 2.87 -9.73
N SER A 403 -22.16 2.46 -10.41
CA SER A 403 -23.27 1.78 -9.74
C SER A 403 -22.95 0.33 -9.36
N THR A 404 -21.88 -0.24 -9.92
CA THR A 404 -21.41 -1.61 -9.60
C THR A 404 -20.61 -1.67 -8.30
N ALA A 405 -20.14 -0.54 -7.78
CA ALA A 405 -19.37 -0.49 -6.55
C ALA A 405 -20.26 -0.90 -5.36
N GLY A 406 -20.08 -2.13 -4.88
CA GLY A 406 -20.99 -2.80 -3.95
C GLY A 406 -21.19 -2.07 -2.63
N GLY A 407 -20.18 -1.30 -2.19
CA GLY A 407 -20.22 -0.56 -0.94
C GLY A 407 -20.27 -1.45 0.29
N GLY A 408 -20.09 -0.86 1.46
CA GLY A 408 -20.04 -1.59 2.71
C GLY A 408 -18.68 -1.46 3.40
N ILE A 409 -18.73 -1.16 4.69
CA ILE A 409 -17.60 -1.23 5.60
C ILE A 409 -18.09 -1.95 6.85
N SER A 410 -17.42 -3.00 7.28
CA SER A 410 -17.86 -3.79 8.43
C SER A 410 -16.82 -3.81 9.53
N ARG A 411 -17.28 -3.85 10.78
CA ARG A 411 -16.48 -4.23 11.94
C ARG A 411 -16.87 -5.62 12.42
N VAL A 412 -15.88 -6.47 12.62
CA VAL A 412 -16.03 -7.79 13.23
C VAL A 412 -15.14 -7.86 14.45
N ASP A 413 -15.66 -8.37 15.56
CA ASP A 413 -14.88 -8.60 16.78
C ASP A 413 -14.73 -10.11 17.06
N ILE A 414 -13.53 -10.53 17.46
CA ILE A 414 -13.26 -11.90 17.93
C ILE A 414 -13.76 -12.01 19.38
N ARG A 415 -14.60 -13.00 19.68
CA ARG A 415 -15.14 -13.20 21.04
C ARG A 415 -14.03 -13.59 22.01
N ALA A 416 -14.06 -13.06 23.23
CA ALA A 416 -12.99 -13.24 24.23
C ALA A 416 -12.69 -14.70 24.63
N ASP A 417 -13.60 -15.64 24.37
CA ASP A 417 -13.47 -17.06 24.66
C ASP A 417 -13.04 -17.89 23.43
N ASP A 418 -12.69 -17.23 22.34
CA ASP A 418 -12.33 -17.83 21.04
C ASP A 418 -13.43 -18.73 20.44
N SER A 419 -14.68 -18.59 20.88
CA SER A 419 -15.81 -19.39 20.36
C SER A 419 -16.30 -18.97 18.97
N GLY A 420 -15.78 -17.86 18.45
CA GLY A 420 -16.14 -17.32 17.15
C GLY A 420 -15.95 -15.81 17.06
N CYS A 421 -16.59 -15.20 16.07
CA CYS A 421 -16.54 -13.76 15.81
C CYS A 421 -17.94 -13.19 15.59
N ASP A 422 -18.12 -11.92 15.93
CA ASP A 422 -19.39 -11.21 15.83
C ASP A 422 -19.28 -10.03 14.86
N LEU A 423 -20.18 -9.97 13.87
CA LEU A 423 -20.37 -8.77 13.05
C LEU A 423 -21.02 -7.69 13.91
N VAL A 424 -20.25 -6.66 14.26
CA VAL A 424 -20.67 -5.60 15.20
C VAL A 424 -21.52 -4.54 14.50
N TRP A 425 -21.04 -4.07 13.34
CA TRP A 425 -21.75 -3.11 12.52
C TRP A 425 -21.32 -3.21 11.06
N THR A 426 -22.20 -2.73 10.17
CA THR A 426 -21.91 -2.49 8.75
C THR A 426 -22.40 -1.11 8.37
N SER A 427 -21.49 -0.26 7.89
CA SER A 427 -21.79 1.03 7.28
C SER A 427 -22.13 0.86 5.81
N GLN A 428 -22.94 1.78 5.27
CA GLN A 428 -23.35 1.81 3.86
C GLN A 428 -22.42 2.68 2.99
N GLU A 429 -21.28 3.09 3.55
CA GLU A 429 -20.32 3.89 2.80
C GLU A 429 -19.67 3.09 1.66
N HIS A 430 -19.43 3.77 0.53
CA HIS A 430 -18.80 3.18 -0.64
C HIS A 430 -17.34 3.62 -0.70
N SER A 431 -16.45 2.74 -0.25
CA SER A 431 -14.99 2.92 -0.32
C SER A 431 -14.44 1.84 -1.26
N PRO A 432 -14.10 2.18 -2.51
CA PRO A 432 -13.95 1.17 -3.56
C PRO A 432 -12.60 0.45 -3.55
N SER A 433 -11.53 1.06 -3.02
CA SER A 433 -10.18 0.50 -3.17
C SER A 433 -9.11 1.05 -2.24
N VAL A 434 -9.39 1.80 -1.18
CA VAL A 434 -8.29 2.37 -0.37
C VAL A 434 -7.74 1.36 0.63
N VAL A 435 -6.43 1.37 0.88
CA VAL A 435 -5.89 0.72 2.10
C VAL A 435 -6.27 1.62 3.28
N PRO A 436 -7.29 1.26 4.08
CA PRO A 436 -7.86 2.18 5.06
C PRO A 436 -6.95 2.29 6.29
N LYS A 437 -7.20 3.26 7.17
CA LYS A 437 -6.42 3.44 8.40
C LYS A 437 -7.29 3.79 9.59
N VAL A 438 -6.98 3.26 10.76
CA VAL A 438 -7.50 3.81 12.03
C VAL A 438 -6.48 4.75 12.66
N ALA A 439 -6.93 5.90 13.13
CA ALA A 439 -6.15 6.77 13.99
C ALA A 439 -6.47 6.49 15.46
N ALA A 440 -5.56 5.80 16.16
CA ALA A 440 -5.75 5.43 17.55
C ALA A 440 -5.91 6.66 18.48
N GLY A 441 -5.24 7.76 18.16
CA GLY A 441 -5.29 9.00 18.93
C GLY A 441 -6.63 9.74 18.87
N ASN A 442 -7.54 9.39 17.97
CA ASN A 442 -8.88 9.99 17.93
C ASN A 442 -10.04 9.00 17.73
N GLY A 443 -9.78 7.70 17.55
CA GLY A 443 -10.79 6.65 17.43
C GLY A 443 -11.61 6.70 16.15
N LEU A 444 -11.03 7.25 15.08
CA LEU A 444 -11.67 7.31 13.76
C LEU A 444 -11.01 6.32 12.79
N ALA A 445 -11.86 5.58 12.07
CA ALA A 445 -11.47 4.78 10.93
C ALA A 445 -11.68 5.60 9.66
N TYR A 446 -10.62 5.81 8.90
CA TYR A 446 -10.61 6.61 7.70
C TYR A 446 -10.57 5.73 6.45
N PHE A 447 -11.46 6.09 5.53
CA PHE A 447 -11.70 5.45 4.25
C PHE A 447 -11.73 6.52 3.16
N TYR A 448 -11.88 6.10 1.90
CA TYR A 448 -11.89 7.01 0.78
C TYR A 448 -13.09 6.73 -0.11
N SER A 449 -14.12 7.56 0.03
CA SER A 449 -15.40 7.35 -0.65
C SER A 449 -15.60 8.32 -1.80
N PHE A 450 -16.53 8.00 -2.69
CA PHE A 450 -16.95 8.90 -3.76
C PHE A 450 -18.45 9.22 -3.69
N ILE A 451 -18.84 10.32 -4.31
CA ILE A 451 -20.23 10.71 -4.57
C ILE A 451 -20.34 11.09 -6.05
N PRO A 452 -21.16 10.38 -6.85
CA PRO A 452 -21.41 10.74 -8.24
C PRO A 452 -22.00 12.14 -8.38
N GLN A 453 -21.51 12.91 -9.35
CA GLN A 453 -21.92 14.28 -9.64
C GLN A 453 -22.75 14.35 -10.93
N GLN A 454 -23.52 15.43 -11.10
CA GLN A 454 -24.40 15.61 -12.28
C GLN A 454 -23.63 15.74 -13.60
N ASN A 455 -22.36 16.14 -13.56
CA ASN A 455 -21.48 16.25 -14.72
C ASN A 455 -20.89 14.89 -15.15
N GLY A 456 -21.24 13.79 -14.48
CA GLY A 456 -20.73 12.45 -14.76
C GLY A 456 -19.41 12.10 -14.06
N GLU A 457 -18.79 13.07 -13.37
CA GLU A 457 -17.59 12.84 -12.57
C GLU A 457 -17.94 12.39 -11.15
N ASN A 458 -16.93 11.90 -10.42
CA ASN A 458 -17.04 11.62 -9.00
C ASN A 458 -16.37 12.71 -8.16
N ALA A 459 -17.05 13.15 -7.11
CA ALA A 459 -16.44 13.91 -6.02
C ALA A 459 -15.90 12.92 -4.99
N TRP A 460 -14.61 13.00 -4.70
CA TRP A 460 -13.90 12.09 -3.81
C TRP A 460 -13.72 12.70 -2.43
N TYR A 461 -13.78 11.85 -1.39
CA TYR A 461 -13.78 12.28 -0.01
C TYR A 461 -12.93 11.38 0.88
N LEU A 462 -12.09 12.00 1.71
CA LEU A 462 -11.64 11.36 2.95
C LEU A 462 -12.84 11.22 3.88
N THR A 463 -13.20 9.99 4.24
CA THR A 463 -14.41 9.69 5.01
C THR A 463 -14.01 9.07 6.33
N ALA A 464 -14.46 9.65 7.45
CA ALA A 464 -14.15 9.16 8.78
C ALA A 464 -15.38 8.54 9.46
N LEU A 465 -15.25 7.31 9.93
CA LEU A 465 -16.24 6.58 10.72
C LEU A 465 -15.76 6.50 12.17
N ASP A 466 -16.70 6.61 13.11
CA ASP A 466 -16.45 6.29 14.52
C ASP A 466 -16.24 4.78 14.67
N VAL A 467 -15.08 4.36 15.18
CA VAL A 467 -14.66 2.95 15.28
C VAL A 467 -15.65 2.10 16.09
N GLU A 468 -16.25 2.68 17.13
CA GLU A 468 -17.18 1.98 18.01
C GLU A 468 -18.53 1.72 17.34
N THR A 469 -19.06 2.72 16.66
CA THR A 469 -20.46 2.72 16.18
C THR A 469 -20.64 2.53 14.68
N GLY A 470 -19.56 2.66 13.89
CA GLY A 470 -19.61 2.60 12.42
C GLY A 470 -20.28 3.80 11.76
N LYS A 471 -20.66 4.83 12.54
CA LYS A 471 -21.33 6.02 12.02
C LYS A 471 -20.31 6.93 11.34
N THR A 472 -20.59 7.30 10.10
CA THR A 472 -19.87 8.37 9.39
C THR A 472 -19.98 9.68 10.17
N GLN A 473 -18.85 10.17 10.64
CA GLN A 473 -18.76 11.44 11.38
C GLN A 473 -18.64 12.62 10.41
N LEU A 474 -17.72 12.48 9.44
CA LEU A 474 -17.41 13.52 8.48
C LEU A 474 -16.92 12.95 7.15
N LYS A 475 -17.04 13.76 6.10
CA LYS A 475 -16.37 13.57 4.82
C LYS A 475 -15.72 14.87 4.36
N ILE A 476 -14.44 14.83 4.00
CA ILE A 476 -13.68 15.98 3.50
C ILE A 476 -13.38 15.78 2.03
N LEU A 477 -13.87 16.69 1.19
CA LEU A 477 -13.67 16.66 -0.26
C LEU A 477 -12.16 16.75 -0.58
N THR A 478 -11.64 15.81 -1.36
CA THR A 478 -10.27 15.86 -1.90
C THR A 478 -10.21 16.51 -3.27
N GLY A 479 -11.24 16.27 -4.10
CA GLY A 479 -11.36 16.82 -5.45
C GLY A 479 -12.44 16.09 -6.25
N SER A 480 -12.55 16.43 -7.54
CA SER A 480 -13.51 15.83 -8.46
C SER A 480 -12.81 15.39 -9.74
N SER A 481 -13.21 14.24 -10.28
CA SER A 481 -12.67 13.49 -11.45
C SER A 481 -11.87 12.24 -11.10
N SER A 482 -11.60 11.42 -12.13
CA SER A 482 -10.75 10.22 -12.02
C SER A 482 -9.31 10.53 -11.58
N ASN A 483 -8.84 11.79 -11.69
CA ASN A 483 -7.53 12.19 -11.18
C ASN A 483 -7.40 12.01 -9.65
N PHE A 484 -8.53 11.99 -8.95
CA PHE A 484 -8.61 11.83 -7.50
C PHE A 484 -8.96 10.41 -7.05
N ASP A 485 -9.17 9.46 -7.97
CA ASP A 485 -9.32 8.05 -7.63
C ASP A 485 -8.03 7.52 -7.00
N ASN A 486 -8.09 6.80 -5.88
CA ASN A 486 -6.90 6.27 -5.21
C ASN A 486 -6.32 5.03 -5.88
N ASN A 487 -7.11 4.25 -6.63
CA ASN A 487 -6.63 3.10 -7.39
C ASN A 487 -5.74 2.14 -6.59
N TRP A 488 -6.21 1.63 -5.45
CA TRP A 488 -5.45 0.78 -4.50
C TRP A 488 -4.27 1.44 -3.81
N ALA A 489 -4.01 2.74 -4.01
CA ALA A 489 -3.06 3.46 -3.17
C ALA A 489 -3.59 3.59 -1.74
N PRO A 490 -2.68 3.60 -0.74
CA PRO A 490 -3.05 3.72 0.65
C PRO A 490 -3.50 5.14 1.01
N LEU A 491 -4.41 5.20 1.98
CA LEU A 491 -4.46 6.32 2.90
C LEU A 491 -3.33 6.12 3.92
N THR A 492 -2.60 7.19 4.24
CA THR A 492 -1.56 7.18 5.27
C THR A 492 -1.71 8.39 6.18
N LEU A 493 -1.46 8.22 7.48
CA LEU A 493 -1.51 9.28 8.47
C LEU A 493 -0.10 9.65 8.90
N GLY A 494 0.25 10.92 8.78
CA GLY A 494 1.54 11.44 9.21
C GLY A 494 1.62 11.62 10.73
N PRO A 495 2.83 11.67 11.31
CA PRO A 495 3.03 11.92 12.74
C PRO A 495 2.36 13.19 13.27
N ASP A 496 2.09 14.16 12.38
CA ASP A 496 1.46 15.43 12.67
C ASP A 496 -0.07 15.40 12.56
N GLY A 497 -0.67 14.23 12.34
CA GLY A 497 -2.10 14.01 12.15
C GLY A 497 -2.64 14.40 10.77
N THR A 498 -1.77 14.74 9.81
CA THR A 498 -2.17 15.00 8.42
C THR A 498 -2.49 13.69 7.72
N ALA A 499 -3.62 13.63 7.01
CA ALA A 499 -3.96 12.53 6.13
C ALA A 499 -3.37 12.75 4.73
N TYR A 500 -2.68 11.74 4.21
CA TYR A 500 -2.10 11.73 2.87
C TYR A 500 -2.71 10.59 2.06
N ILE A 501 -3.24 10.92 0.89
CA ILE A 501 -3.94 9.96 0.01
C ILE A 501 -3.24 9.96 -1.33
N GLY A 502 -2.65 8.82 -1.69
CA GLY A 502 -2.20 8.59 -3.05
C GLY A 502 -3.41 8.56 -3.97
N THR A 503 -3.39 9.37 -5.02
CA THR A 503 -4.40 9.37 -6.08
C THR A 503 -3.75 9.06 -7.41
N PHE A 504 -4.56 8.74 -8.40
CA PHE A 504 -4.14 8.40 -9.75
C PHE A 504 -3.17 9.41 -10.36
N LYS A 505 -3.28 10.69 -9.96
CA LYS A 505 -2.42 11.79 -10.42
C LYS A 505 -1.37 12.27 -9.43
N GLY A 506 -1.36 11.81 -8.20
CA GLY A 506 -0.39 12.32 -7.23
C GLY A 506 -0.73 12.07 -5.79
N LEU A 507 -0.56 13.11 -4.97
CA LEU A 507 -0.75 13.04 -3.53
C LEU A 507 -1.64 14.19 -3.07
N VAL A 508 -2.60 13.88 -2.19
CA VAL A 508 -3.45 14.87 -1.50
C VAL A 508 -3.13 14.85 -0.01
N ALA A 509 -2.88 16.03 0.58
CA ALA A 509 -2.72 16.23 2.01
C ALA A 509 -3.95 16.95 2.59
N ILE A 510 -4.46 16.47 3.72
CA ILE A 510 -5.60 17.04 4.46
C ILE A 510 -5.25 17.14 5.94
N TRP A 511 -5.45 18.30 6.54
CA TRP A 511 -5.24 18.51 7.98
C TRP A 511 -6.20 19.56 8.55
N ASP A 512 -6.34 19.59 9.87
CA ASP A 512 -7.06 20.65 10.57
C ASP A 512 -6.10 21.81 10.89
N LYS A 513 -6.55 23.05 10.69
CA LYS A 513 -5.75 24.20 11.10
C LYS A 513 -5.72 24.31 12.63
N SER A 514 -4.51 24.31 13.19
CA SER A 514 -4.23 24.49 14.62
C SER A 514 -4.56 25.88 15.12
#